data_AF-A0A968YY40-F1
#
_entry.id   AF-A0A968YY40-F1
#
_cell.length_a   1.000
_cell.length_b   1.000
_cell.length_c   1.000
_cell.angle_alpha   90.00
_cell.angle_beta   90.00
_cell.angle_gamma   90.00
#
_symmetry.space_group_name_H-M   'P 1'
#
loop_
_entity.id
_entity.type
_entity.pdbx_description
1 polymer ?
#
loop_
_entity_poly.entity_id
_entity_poly.type
_entity_poly.pdbx_seq_one_letter_code
_entity_poly.pdbx_strand_id
1 'polypeptide(L)'
;MTTLTRRLYVAIAVIFIGIMVPLLEQTTSAQVLPKGKLTATQPCPASRKIEGDNPGNVKLVVGNTYDTVGFNSSTRTHILLKISGVTPNQRWVKSSCGNFQASSSSGPSSGNVSLLPFFDNTSNPISVDFPAGGQKDITPPPPQLEPFDRRVLAMCGAGFNASVSEQSFRTLLRDFPDVFSKLKTAAGGSLKPNRSSDAAFTDDLVQIWFAQRGFKHILCGETDDKQVNNVPNLGGLHFYGRYLQLQNQSGTKAGRFISSATKQEVVDGSIYTFGTRVVRGNVKIAEAPIKGYSYVLSAQEILIHATKASKLFNPPASQSSASCLLTVADPAAAPFQAVFVKKEGAILTFYPDATPEGSACGP
;
A
#
# COMPACT_ATOMS: atom_id res chain seq x y z
N MET A 1 -63.09 2.94 -66.39
CA MET A 1 -61.99 3.50 -67.20
C MET A 1 -60.67 3.09 -66.57
N THR A 2 -59.77 2.56 -67.40
CA THR A 2 -58.29 2.48 -67.26
C THR A 2 -57.66 1.71 -66.09
N THR A 3 -57.32 0.45 -66.39
CA THR A 3 -56.00 -0.22 -66.24
C THR A 3 -54.84 0.61 -65.66
N LEU A 4 -54.04 0.03 -64.74
CA LEU A 4 -52.63 -0.34 -65.03
C LEU A 4 -51.94 -1.14 -63.91
N THR A 5 -51.29 -2.21 -64.36
CA THR A 5 -50.26 -3.07 -63.77
C THR A 5 -49.07 -2.35 -63.10
N ARG A 6 -48.41 -2.98 -62.10
CA ARG A 6 -47.07 -3.62 -62.22
C ARG A 6 -46.33 -3.79 -60.87
N ARG A 7 -45.74 -4.99 -60.74
CA ARG A 7 -44.37 -5.31 -60.27
C ARG A 7 -44.06 -5.37 -58.76
N LEU A 8 -44.00 -6.63 -58.33
CA LEU A 8 -42.99 -7.23 -57.46
C LEU A 8 -41.59 -6.58 -57.59
N TYR A 9 -41.04 -6.11 -56.47
CA TYR A 9 -39.60 -5.98 -56.27
C TYR A 9 -39.25 -6.50 -54.88
N VAL A 10 -38.47 -7.58 -54.88
CA VAL A 10 -37.75 -8.14 -53.73
C VAL A 10 -36.57 -7.22 -53.45
N ALA A 11 -36.48 -6.68 -52.23
CA ALA A 11 -35.28 -6.02 -51.74
C ALA A 11 -34.70 -6.84 -50.58
N ILE A 12 -33.61 -7.55 -50.90
CA ILE A 12 -32.76 -8.25 -49.95
C ILE A 12 -31.96 -7.19 -49.18
N ALA A 13 -32.22 -7.05 -47.89
CA ALA A 13 -31.38 -6.26 -46.99
C ALA A 13 -30.27 -7.16 -46.42
N VAL A 14 -29.06 -7.01 -46.96
CA VAL A 14 -27.83 -7.61 -46.41
C VAL A 14 -27.39 -6.76 -45.22
N ILE A 15 -27.52 -7.29 -44.00
CA ILE A 15 -27.00 -6.67 -42.77
C ILE A 15 -25.51 -7.06 -42.65
N PHE A 16 -24.62 -6.10 -42.90
CA PHE A 16 -23.20 -6.19 -42.53
C PHE A 16 -23.05 -5.95 -41.02
N ILE A 17 -22.76 -7.00 -40.26
CA ILE A 17 -22.33 -6.89 -38.85
C ILE A 17 -20.81 -6.63 -38.86
N GLY A 18 -20.43 -5.36 -38.74
CA GLY A 18 -19.05 -4.96 -38.47
C GLY A 18 -18.71 -5.22 -37.01
N ILE A 19 -17.89 -6.24 -36.75
CA ILE A 19 -17.31 -6.51 -35.44
C ILE A 19 -16.20 -5.48 -35.19
N MET A 20 -16.48 -4.45 -34.39
CA MET A 20 -15.48 -3.54 -33.84
C MET A 20 -14.80 -4.22 -32.66
N VAL A 21 -13.55 -4.65 -32.86
CA VAL A 21 -12.67 -5.14 -31.78
C VAL A 21 -12.04 -3.91 -31.11
N PRO A 22 -12.29 -3.62 -29.83
CA PRO A 22 -11.54 -2.57 -29.14
C PRO A 22 -10.11 -3.05 -28.91
N LEU A 23 -9.14 -2.27 -29.39
CA LEU A 23 -7.74 -2.44 -29.05
C LEU A 23 -7.55 -2.24 -27.54
N LEU A 24 -7.01 -3.25 -26.87
CA LEU A 24 -6.46 -3.12 -25.53
C LEU A 24 -5.18 -2.27 -25.59
N GLU A 25 -5.25 -1.04 -25.11
CA GLU A 25 -4.06 -0.24 -24.81
C GLU A 25 -3.39 -0.79 -23.55
N GLN A 26 -2.25 -1.45 -23.72
CA GLN A 26 -1.38 -1.84 -22.60
C GLN A 26 -0.59 -0.62 -22.14
N THR A 27 -1.02 0.01 -21.04
CA THR A 27 -0.20 1.01 -20.34
C THR A 27 0.91 0.30 -19.57
N THR A 28 2.14 0.47 -20.06
CA THR A 28 3.37 -0.03 -19.42
C THR A 28 3.89 1.01 -18.42
N SER A 29 3.69 0.78 -17.13
CA SER A 29 4.31 1.57 -16.06
C SER A 29 5.78 1.16 -15.90
N ALA A 30 6.70 2.01 -16.37
CA ALA A 30 8.14 1.80 -16.20
C ALA A 30 8.58 2.20 -14.78
N GLN A 31 9.12 1.23 -14.03
CA GLN A 31 10.05 1.48 -12.92
C GLN A 31 11.16 2.44 -13.39
N VAL A 32 11.71 3.28 -12.52
CA VAL A 32 13.00 3.95 -12.77
C VAL A 32 13.97 3.54 -11.67
N LEU A 33 15.06 2.87 -12.05
CA LEU A 33 16.29 2.81 -11.26
C LEU A 33 17.29 3.73 -11.96
N PRO A 34 17.55 4.95 -11.44
CA PRO A 34 18.28 5.96 -12.20
C PRO A 34 19.81 5.77 -12.19
N LYS A 35 20.36 4.81 -11.44
CA LYS A 35 21.81 4.61 -11.29
C LYS A 35 22.19 3.13 -11.36
N GLY A 36 23.31 2.84 -12.00
CA GLY A 36 23.72 1.50 -12.39
C GLY A 36 25.04 1.49 -13.15
N LYS A 37 25.36 0.31 -13.68
CA LYS A 37 26.50 0.05 -14.53
C LYS A 37 26.03 -0.60 -15.82
N LEU A 38 26.58 -0.18 -16.95
CA LEU A 38 26.34 -0.81 -18.25
C LEU A 38 27.62 -1.54 -18.67
N THR A 39 27.56 -2.85 -18.87
CA THR A 39 28.66 -3.61 -19.49
C THR A 39 28.41 -3.72 -20.99
N ALA A 40 29.29 -3.13 -21.81
CA ALA A 40 29.10 -3.05 -23.24
C ALA A 40 29.25 -4.44 -23.90
N THR A 41 28.28 -4.80 -24.73
CA THR A 41 28.30 -6.03 -25.54
C THR A 41 28.59 -5.72 -27.01
N GLN A 42 28.51 -4.44 -27.41
CA GLN A 42 28.73 -3.97 -28.77
C GLN A 42 29.52 -2.65 -28.78
N PRO A 43 30.33 -2.39 -29.82
CA PRO A 43 31.14 -1.18 -29.92
C PRO A 43 30.34 0.02 -30.44
N CYS A 44 29.33 0.43 -29.67
CA CYS A 44 28.41 1.48 -30.07
C CYS A 44 29.01 2.88 -30.01
N PRO A 45 28.61 3.79 -30.92
CA PRO A 45 28.99 5.20 -30.82
C PRO A 45 28.40 5.84 -29.57
N ALA A 46 29.20 6.68 -28.91
CA ALA A 46 28.84 7.40 -27.70
C ALA A 46 28.79 8.90 -28.00
N SER A 47 27.60 9.43 -28.29
CA SER A 47 27.38 10.79 -28.80
C SER A 47 27.07 11.79 -27.68
N ARG A 48 27.21 13.09 -27.96
CA ARG A 48 26.86 14.16 -26.98
C ARG A 48 25.35 14.29 -26.78
N LYS A 49 24.58 13.93 -27.80
CA LYS A 49 23.11 13.99 -27.85
C LYS A 49 22.59 12.70 -28.49
N ILE A 50 21.38 12.29 -28.16
CA ILE A 50 20.75 11.03 -28.59
C ILE A 50 20.78 10.88 -30.13
N GLU A 51 20.62 11.98 -30.85
CA GLU A 51 20.79 12.07 -32.30
C GLU A 51 21.68 13.29 -32.58
N GLY A 52 22.99 13.09 -32.53
CA GLY A 52 23.94 14.19 -32.66
C GLY A 52 25.37 13.74 -32.83
N ASP A 53 26.28 14.70 -32.75
CA ASP A 53 27.68 14.49 -33.05
C ASP A 53 28.40 13.65 -31.97
N ASN A 54 29.40 12.90 -32.43
CA ASN A 54 30.29 12.08 -31.60
C ASN A 54 31.73 12.61 -31.71
N PRO A 55 32.05 13.73 -31.03
CA PRO A 55 33.39 14.29 -31.08
C PRO A 55 34.40 13.32 -30.45
N GLY A 56 35.48 13.09 -31.18
CA GLY A 56 36.50 12.09 -30.84
C GLY A 56 36.15 10.67 -31.29
N ASN A 57 35.06 10.47 -32.06
CA ASN A 57 34.62 9.18 -32.57
C ASN A 57 34.57 8.08 -31.49
N VAL A 58 34.15 8.46 -30.28
CA VAL A 58 34.18 7.60 -29.10
C VAL A 58 33.21 6.44 -29.30
N LYS A 59 33.72 5.22 -29.12
CA LYS A 59 32.90 4.00 -29.11
C LYS A 59 33.06 3.29 -27.79
N LEU A 60 32.02 2.57 -27.37
CA LEU A 60 32.16 1.63 -26.27
C LEU A 60 33.16 0.53 -26.66
N VAL A 61 33.98 0.14 -25.71
CA VAL A 61 34.81 -1.07 -25.80
C VAL A 61 34.01 -2.23 -25.23
N VAL A 62 33.86 -3.31 -26.02
CA VAL A 62 33.15 -4.52 -25.60
C VAL A 62 33.82 -5.12 -24.37
N GLY A 63 33.02 -5.53 -23.38
CA GLY A 63 33.49 -6.04 -22.10
C GLY A 63 33.75 -4.97 -21.04
N ASN A 64 33.92 -3.71 -21.42
CA ASN A 64 34.09 -2.62 -20.44
C ASN A 64 32.76 -2.25 -19.77
N THR A 65 32.85 -1.84 -18.51
CA THR A 65 31.72 -1.38 -17.71
C THR A 65 31.77 0.14 -17.50
N TYR A 66 30.64 0.80 -17.70
CA TYR A 66 30.48 2.25 -17.61
C TYR A 66 29.45 2.62 -16.56
N ASP A 67 29.69 3.68 -15.79
CA ASP A 67 28.70 4.19 -14.83
C ASP A 67 27.56 4.89 -15.57
N THR A 68 26.33 4.63 -15.14
CA THR A 68 25.14 5.18 -15.77
C THR A 68 24.60 6.34 -14.95
N VAL A 69 24.31 7.45 -15.62
CA VAL A 69 23.72 8.66 -15.04
C VAL A 69 22.19 8.61 -15.06
N GLY A 70 21.61 7.98 -16.09
CA GLY A 70 20.15 7.85 -16.23
C GLY A 70 19.72 7.40 -17.63
N PHE A 71 18.41 7.39 -17.87
CA PHE A 71 17.78 7.06 -19.15
C PHE A 71 17.06 8.28 -19.74
N ASN A 72 16.81 8.26 -21.05
CA ASN A 72 16.10 9.35 -21.74
C ASN A 72 14.60 9.40 -21.44
N SER A 73 13.99 8.26 -21.11
CA SER A 73 12.55 8.12 -20.88
C SER A 73 12.23 6.80 -20.17
N SER A 74 10.95 6.58 -19.85
CA SER A 74 10.39 5.30 -19.40
C SER A 74 10.60 4.15 -20.39
N THR A 75 10.65 4.42 -21.69
CA THR A 75 10.92 3.44 -22.75
C THR A 75 12.40 3.07 -22.89
N ARG A 76 13.30 3.82 -22.20
CA ARG A 76 14.73 3.52 -22.03
C ARG A 76 15.45 3.16 -23.34
N THR A 77 15.20 3.90 -24.42
CA THR A 77 15.87 3.64 -25.71
C THR A 77 17.34 4.06 -25.69
N HIS A 78 17.69 5.02 -24.83
CA HIS A 78 19.06 5.51 -24.66
C HIS A 78 19.43 5.62 -23.18
N ILE A 79 20.70 5.37 -22.88
CA ILE A 79 21.30 5.47 -21.56
C ILE A 79 22.42 6.50 -21.58
N LEU A 80 22.45 7.36 -20.57
CA LEU A 80 23.49 8.36 -20.37
C LEU A 80 24.60 7.73 -19.52
N LEU A 81 25.80 7.64 -20.09
CA LEU A 81 26.98 7.06 -19.43
C LEU A 81 27.97 8.14 -19.04
N LYS A 82 28.76 7.88 -17.99
CA LYS A 82 29.98 8.61 -17.68
C LYS A 82 31.19 7.84 -18.23
N ILE A 83 31.88 8.42 -19.20
CA ILE A 83 33.06 7.85 -19.87
C ILE A 83 34.29 8.70 -19.50
N SER A 84 35.30 8.05 -18.92
CA SER A 84 36.55 8.71 -18.52
C SER A 84 37.44 9.02 -19.74
N GLY A 85 38.19 10.12 -19.68
CA GLY A 85 39.17 10.49 -20.72
C GLY A 85 38.57 11.12 -21.98
N VAL A 86 37.27 11.43 -22.01
CA VAL A 86 36.59 12.09 -23.14
C VAL A 86 35.87 13.36 -22.68
N THR A 87 35.79 14.37 -23.54
CA THR A 87 35.15 15.66 -23.24
C THR A 87 34.01 15.94 -24.23
N PRO A 88 32.78 16.23 -23.77
CA PRO A 88 32.29 16.04 -22.40
C PRO A 88 32.36 14.58 -21.93
N ASN A 89 32.42 14.34 -20.63
CA ASN A 89 32.55 12.99 -20.06
C ASN A 89 31.21 12.25 -19.95
N GLN A 90 30.08 12.91 -20.23
CA GLN A 90 28.78 12.27 -20.34
C GLN A 90 28.41 12.04 -21.80
N ARG A 91 27.98 10.82 -22.13
CA ARG A 91 27.66 10.39 -23.49
C ARG A 91 26.41 9.53 -23.54
N TRP A 92 25.58 9.76 -24.55
CA TRP A 92 24.42 8.93 -24.85
C TRP A 92 24.82 7.74 -25.70
N VAL A 93 24.30 6.57 -25.36
CA VAL A 93 24.38 5.35 -26.17
C VAL A 93 23.01 4.68 -26.23
N LYS A 94 22.77 3.86 -27.25
CA LYS A 94 21.56 3.02 -27.29
C LYS A 94 21.60 2.01 -26.15
N SER A 95 20.46 1.77 -25.50
CA SER A 95 20.38 0.83 -24.38
C SER A 95 20.70 -0.61 -24.77
N SER A 96 20.51 -0.97 -26.04
CA SER A 96 20.85 -2.29 -26.60
C SER A 96 22.35 -2.57 -26.73
N CYS A 97 23.21 -1.58 -26.47
CA CYS A 97 24.66 -1.68 -26.65
C CYS A 97 25.38 -2.42 -25.52
N GLY A 98 24.66 -2.82 -24.48
CA GLY A 98 25.21 -3.49 -23.33
C GLY A 98 24.15 -4.01 -22.38
N ASN A 99 24.60 -4.74 -21.37
CA ASN A 99 23.76 -5.23 -20.29
C ASN A 99 23.77 -4.22 -19.15
N PHE A 100 22.60 -3.66 -18.83
CA PHE A 100 22.43 -2.73 -17.72
C PHE A 100 22.19 -3.48 -16.41
N GLN A 101 23.03 -3.22 -15.42
CA GLN A 101 22.84 -3.66 -14.06
C GLN A 101 22.56 -2.43 -13.20
N ALA A 102 21.34 -2.32 -12.68
CA ALA A 102 21.04 -1.30 -11.70
C ALA A 102 21.99 -1.45 -10.50
N SER A 103 22.46 -0.32 -9.95
CA SER A 103 23.23 -0.32 -8.71
C SER A 103 22.25 -0.57 -7.58
N SER A 104 21.82 -1.82 -7.44
CA SER A 104 21.52 -2.33 -6.12
C SER A 104 22.85 -2.35 -5.38
N SER A 105 22.93 -1.67 -4.24
CA SER A 105 23.89 -2.01 -3.21
C SER A 105 23.75 -3.52 -2.95
N SER A 106 24.58 -4.32 -3.63
CA SER A 106 24.50 -5.77 -3.66
C SER A 106 25.84 -6.34 -3.22
N GLY A 107 25.83 -6.96 -2.04
CA GLY A 107 26.62 -8.17 -1.82
C GLY A 107 26.00 -9.34 -2.61
N PRO A 108 26.74 -10.45 -2.77
CA PRO A 108 26.44 -11.48 -3.76
C PRO A 108 25.18 -12.30 -3.42
N SER A 109 24.64 -12.95 -4.46
CA SER A 109 23.42 -13.74 -4.45
C SER A 109 23.42 -14.86 -3.41
N SER A 110 22.55 -14.71 -2.41
CA SER A 110 21.95 -15.79 -1.63
C SER A 110 20.67 -15.25 -0.98
N GLY A 111 19.50 -15.62 -1.50
CA GLY A 111 18.21 -15.69 -0.78
C GLY A 111 17.66 -14.47 0.00
N ASN A 112 18.27 -13.28 -0.02
CA ASN A 112 17.77 -12.15 0.77
C ASN A 112 16.53 -11.52 0.11
N VAL A 113 15.38 -11.62 0.79
CA VAL A 113 14.16 -10.89 0.42
C VAL A 113 14.40 -9.40 0.64
N SER A 114 14.55 -8.62 -0.43
CA SER A 114 14.69 -7.17 -0.34
C SER A 114 13.39 -6.54 0.16
N LEU A 115 13.49 -5.78 1.25
CA LEU A 115 12.40 -5.02 1.86
C LEU A 115 12.73 -3.53 1.75
N LEU A 116 11.81 -2.76 1.17
CA LEU A 116 11.87 -1.30 1.19
C LEU A 116 11.31 -0.78 2.52
N PRO A 117 11.78 0.36 3.05
CA PRO A 117 11.25 0.90 4.30
C PRO A 117 9.80 1.36 4.15
N PHE A 118 9.04 1.32 5.24
CA PHE A 118 7.78 2.03 5.42
C PHE A 118 8.01 3.50 5.81
N PHE A 119 9.08 3.78 6.55
CA PHE A 119 9.42 5.09 7.05
C PHE A 119 10.90 5.39 6.84
N ASP A 120 11.23 6.58 6.36
CA ASP A 120 12.58 7.12 6.30
C ASP A 120 12.56 8.66 6.36
N ASN A 121 13.72 9.31 6.28
CA ASN A 121 13.84 10.78 6.31
C ASN A 121 14.28 11.36 4.96
N THR A 122 14.08 10.64 3.86
CA THR A 122 14.53 11.03 2.52
C THR A 122 13.34 11.30 1.62
N SER A 123 13.27 12.50 1.05
CA SER A 123 12.28 12.76 0.01
C SER A 123 12.61 11.98 -1.27
N ASN A 124 11.86 10.91 -1.51
CA ASN A 124 12.11 9.95 -2.59
C ASN A 124 10.84 9.68 -3.41
N PRO A 125 10.21 10.73 -4.00
CA PRO A 125 8.90 10.61 -4.63
C PRO A 125 8.88 9.55 -5.74
N ILE A 126 7.79 8.79 -5.77
CA ILE A 126 7.52 7.76 -6.75
C ILE A 126 6.16 7.99 -7.42
N SER A 127 5.95 7.35 -8.58
CA SER A 127 4.62 7.23 -9.16
C SER A 127 3.69 6.48 -8.22
N VAL A 128 2.51 7.03 -8.00
CA VAL A 128 1.43 6.43 -7.21
C VAL A 128 0.18 6.22 -8.05
N ASP A 129 -0.63 5.25 -7.66
CA ASP A 129 -1.95 4.95 -8.23
C ASP A 129 -2.98 5.99 -7.79
N PHE A 130 -2.81 6.57 -6.58
CA PHE A 130 -3.62 7.67 -6.10
C PHE A 130 -2.76 8.75 -5.40
N PRO A 131 -2.93 10.04 -5.76
CA PRO A 131 -3.75 10.52 -6.87
C PRO A 131 -3.19 10.07 -8.23
N ALA A 132 -4.06 9.80 -9.21
CA ALA A 132 -3.67 9.28 -10.50
C ALA A 132 -2.66 10.21 -11.21
N GLY A 133 -1.54 9.66 -11.69
CA GLY A 133 -0.45 10.42 -12.31
C GLY A 133 0.41 11.23 -11.33
N GLY A 134 0.15 11.12 -10.02
CA GLY A 134 0.90 11.81 -8.97
C GLY A 134 2.30 11.24 -8.77
N GLN A 135 3.22 12.12 -8.38
CA GLN A 135 4.51 11.75 -7.78
C GLN A 135 4.45 12.08 -6.30
N LYS A 136 4.53 11.08 -5.43
CA LYS A 136 4.37 11.23 -3.99
C LYS A 136 5.46 10.48 -3.24
N ASP A 137 5.88 11.07 -2.13
CA ASP A 137 6.71 10.38 -1.15
C ASP A 137 5.84 9.42 -0.36
N ILE A 138 6.20 8.14 -0.42
CA ILE A 138 5.43 7.04 0.18
C ILE A 138 6.08 6.52 1.47
N THR A 139 7.21 7.11 1.87
CA THR A 139 7.99 6.75 3.06
C THR A 139 8.11 7.96 3.97
N PRO A 140 7.02 8.34 4.67
CA PRO A 140 7.08 9.49 5.56
C PRO A 140 8.10 9.28 6.69
N PRO A 141 8.49 10.36 7.39
CA PRO A 141 9.30 10.27 8.61
C PRO A 141 8.75 9.22 9.60
N PRO A 142 9.60 8.53 10.36
CA PRO A 142 9.14 7.64 11.42
C PRO A 142 8.25 8.40 12.42
N PRO A 143 7.02 7.92 12.70
CA PRO A 143 6.13 8.58 13.65
C PRO A 143 6.67 8.43 15.07
N GLN A 144 6.36 9.41 15.91
CA GLN A 144 6.58 9.30 17.36
C GLN A 144 5.56 8.32 17.93
N LEU A 145 6.02 7.41 18.79
CA LEU A 145 5.12 6.49 19.50
C LEU A 145 4.77 7.08 20.86
N GLU A 146 3.49 7.08 21.20
CA GLU A 146 3.03 7.48 22.52
C GLU A 146 3.16 6.35 23.55
N PRO A 147 3.06 6.62 24.87
CA PRO A 147 3.07 5.57 25.88
C PRO A 147 2.00 4.50 25.66
N PHE A 148 0.81 4.90 25.21
CA PHE A 148 -0.28 3.96 24.89
C PHE A 148 0.08 3.06 23.70
N ASP A 149 0.65 3.62 22.63
CA ASP A 149 1.13 2.87 21.46
C ASP A 149 2.11 1.78 21.87
N ARG A 150 3.12 2.13 22.69
CA ARG A 150 4.11 1.17 23.18
C ARG A 150 3.47 0.04 23.98
N ARG A 151 2.44 0.32 24.79
CA ARG A 151 1.73 -0.71 25.55
C ARG A 151 0.93 -1.64 24.63
N VAL A 152 0.28 -1.10 23.60
CA VAL A 152 -0.42 -1.89 22.57
C VAL A 152 0.57 -2.77 21.80
N LEU A 153 1.73 -2.24 21.40
CA LEU A 153 2.78 -3.04 20.72
C LEU A 153 3.33 -4.15 21.61
N ALA A 154 3.46 -3.91 22.91
CA ALA A 154 3.85 -4.95 23.86
C ALA A 154 2.81 -6.08 23.94
N MET A 155 1.51 -5.74 23.88
CA MET A 155 0.44 -6.74 23.79
C MET A 155 0.47 -7.53 22.47
N CYS A 156 0.85 -6.90 21.36
CA CYS A 156 1.04 -7.58 20.08
C CYS A 156 2.27 -8.51 20.04
N GLY A 157 3.18 -8.39 21.01
CA GLY A 157 4.40 -9.18 21.12
C GLY A 157 5.45 -8.91 20.03
N ALA A 158 6.67 -9.43 20.23
CA ALA A 158 7.75 -9.28 19.24
C ALA A 158 7.55 -10.17 17.99
N GLY A 159 6.82 -11.27 18.13
CA GLY A 159 6.48 -12.15 17.02
C GLY A 159 5.34 -11.60 16.16
N PHE A 160 5.39 -11.87 14.85
CA PHE A 160 4.22 -11.68 13.98
C PHE A 160 3.17 -12.78 14.26
N ASN A 161 1.89 -12.43 14.20
CA ASN A 161 0.75 -13.32 14.46
C ASN A 161 0.58 -13.85 15.91
N ALA A 162 1.17 -13.19 16.91
CA ALA A 162 0.94 -13.54 18.32
C ALA A 162 -0.55 -13.43 18.72
N SER A 163 -0.96 -14.17 19.75
CA SER A 163 -2.29 -14.00 20.36
C SER A 163 -2.30 -12.77 21.27
N VAL A 164 -3.48 -12.15 21.41
CA VAL A 164 -3.72 -11.06 22.36
C VAL A 164 -4.82 -11.50 23.30
N SER A 165 -4.63 -11.28 24.60
CA SER A 165 -5.61 -11.69 25.62
C SER A 165 -6.57 -10.55 25.98
N GLU A 166 -7.83 -10.91 26.24
CA GLU A 166 -8.83 -9.98 26.77
C GLU A 166 -8.40 -9.39 28.12
N GLN A 167 -7.75 -10.20 28.96
CA GLN A 167 -7.26 -9.75 30.27
C GLN A 167 -6.16 -8.69 30.15
N SER A 168 -5.27 -8.82 29.16
CA SER A 168 -4.28 -7.80 28.83
C SER A 168 -4.96 -6.51 28.38
N PHE A 169 -6.06 -6.59 27.62
CA PHE A 169 -6.82 -5.42 27.19
C PHE A 169 -7.56 -4.73 28.35
N ARG A 170 -8.17 -5.50 29.27
CA ARG A 170 -8.75 -4.95 30.51
C ARG A 170 -7.70 -4.21 31.34
N THR A 171 -6.51 -4.80 31.43
CA THR A 171 -5.36 -4.19 32.12
C THR A 171 -4.92 -2.90 31.41
N LEU A 172 -4.81 -2.91 30.08
CA LEU A 172 -4.51 -1.72 29.28
C LEU A 172 -5.49 -0.58 29.57
N LEU A 173 -6.80 -0.84 29.56
CA LEU A 173 -7.81 0.20 29.81
C LEU A 173 -7.74 0.77 31.23
N ARG A 174 -7.44 -0.08 32.22
CA ARG A 174 -7.24 0.35 33.61
C ARG A 174 -5.97 1.19 33.78
N ASP A 175 -4.87 0.79 33.14
CA ASP A 175 -3.59 1.47 33.24
C ASP A 175 -3.59 2.82 32.47
N PHE A 176 -4.56 3.04 31.57
CA PHE A 176 -4.74 4.27 30.77
C PHE A 176 -6.17 4.84 30.91
N PRO A 177 -6.53 5.38 32.08
CA PRO A 177 -7.90 5.84 32.38
C PRO A 177 -8.36 6.99 31.45
N ASP A 178 -7.46 7.85 30.99
CA ASP A 178 -7.81 8.91 30.03
C ASP A 178 -8.28 8.35 28.69
N VAL A 179 -7.63 7.27 28.21
CA VAL A 179 -8.04 6.57 26.98
C VAL A 179 -9.40 5.91 27.18
N PHE A 180 -9.60 5.26 28.32
CA PHE A 180 -10.89 4.67 28.68
C PHE A 180 -12.01 5.72 28.68
N SER A 181 -11.77 6.89 29.29
CA SER A 181 -12.72 8.00 29.32
C SER A 181 -13.05 8.52 27.90
N LYS A 182 -12.05 8.69 27.04
CA LYS A 182 -12.25 9.08 25.64
C LYS A 182 -13.07 8.05 24.86
N LEU A 183 -12.81 6.75 25.05
CA LEU A 183 -13.59 5.68 24.44
C LEU A 183 -15.06 5.75 24.88
N LYS A 184 -15.30 5.97 26.17
CA LYS A 184 -16.64 6.08 26.73
C LYS A 184 -17.40 7.28 26.18
N THR A 185 -16.74 8.43 26.09
CA THR A 185 -17.28 9.64 25.45
C THR A 185 -17.60 9.40 23.97
N ALA A 186 -16.69 8.77 23.23
CA ALA A 186 -16.87 8.47 21.81
C ALA A 186 -18.04 7.50 21.54
N ALA A 187 -18.36 6.64 22.51
CA ALA A 187 -19.52 5.76 22.48
C ALA A 187 -20.82 6.40 23.01
N GLY A 188 -20.81 7.67 23.42
CA GLY A 188 -21.96 8.34 24.02
C GLY A 188 -22.31 7.80 25.41
N GLY A 189 -21.32 7.36 26.19
CA GLY A 189 -21.46 6.88 27.56
C GLY A 189 -21.73 5.39 27.71
N SER A 190 -22.21 4.70 26.67
CA SER A 190 -22.50 3.25 26.71
C SER A 190 -22.52 2.61 25.32
N LEU A 191 -22.04 1.38 25.22
CA LEU A 191 -22.14 0.59 23.97
C LEU A 191 -23.51 -0.07 23.85
N LYS A 192 -24.07 -0.55 24.96
CA LYS A 192 -25.39 -1.19 25.01
C LYS A 192 -26.36 -0.40 25.90
N PRO A 193 -27.68 -0.48 25.63
CA PRO A 193 -28.69 0.14 26.48
C PRO A 193 -28.55 -0.29 27.95
N ASN A 194 -28.73 0.64 28.88
CA ASN A 194 -28.72 0.41 30.33
C ASN A 194 -27.42 -0.19 30.89
N ARG A 195 -26.30 -0.08 30.17
CA ARG A 195 -24.97 -0.61 30.58
C ARG A 195 -23.92 0.50 30.61
N SER A 196 -24.15 1.55 31.40
CA SER A 196 -23.30 2.75 31.46
C SER A 196 -22.25 2.74 32.58
N SER A 197 -22.22 1.74 33.47
CA SER A 197 -21.16 1.62 34.48
C SER A 197 -19.81 1.30 33.83
N ASP A 198 -18.70 1.68 34.46
CA ASP A 198 -17.36 1.46 33.90
C ASP A 198 -17.04 -0.02 33.72
N ALA A 199 -17.48 -0.87 34.65
CA ALA A 199 -17.35 -2.32 34.55
C ALA A 199 -18.13 -2.87 33.34
N ALA A 200 -19.39 -2.47 33.18
CA ALA A 200 -20.23 -2.92 32.07
C ALA A 200 -19.70 -2.42 30.71
N PHE A 201 -19.21 -1.18 30.67
CA PHE A 201 -18.59 -0.60 29.48
C PHE A 201 -17.29 -1.32 29.10
N THR A 202 -16.47 -1.68 30.09
CA THR A 202 -15.25 -2.49 29.87
C THR A 202 -15.59 -3.86 29.29
N ASP A 203 -16.62 -4.53 29.82
CA ASP A 203 -17.08 -5.81 29.28
C ASP A 203 -17.58 -5.69 27.83
N ASP A 204 -18.32 -4.63 27.54
CA ASP A 204 -18.83 -4.39 26.19
C ASP A 204 -17.68 -4.06 25.22
N LEU A 205 -16.67 -3.29 25.65
CA LEU A 205 -15.45 -3.04 24.86
C LEU A 205 -14.72 -4.33 24.54
N VAL A 206 -14.49 -5.19 25.55
CA VAL A 206 -13.86 -6.49 25.35
C VAL A 206 -14.64 -7.30 24.32
N GLN A 207 -15.96 -7.38 24.46
CA GLN A 207 -16.79 -8.14 23.54
C GLN A 207 -16.68 -7.63 22.10
N ILE A 208 -16.84 -6.33 21.86
CA ILE A 208 -16.83 -5.82 20.48
C ILE A 208 -15.44 -5.90 19.83
N TRP A 209 -14.35 -5.86 20.60
CA TRP A 209 -12.99 -5.88 20.07
C TRP A 209 -12.42 -7.29 19.90
N PHE A 210 -12.89 -8.26 20.67
CA PHE A 210 -12.28 -9.61 20.72
C PHE A 210 -13.15 -10.70 20.09
N ALA A 211 -14.49 -10.56 20.06
CA ALA A 211 -15.36 -11.62 19.53
C ALA A 211 -15.09 -11.95 18.04
N GLN A 212 -14.62 -10.98 17.26
CA GLN A 212 -14.17 -11.17 15.87
C GLN A 212 -12.68 -10.82 15.68
N ARG A 213 -11.90 -10.85 16.77
CA ARG A 213 -10.45 -10.58 16.78
C ARG A 213 -10.04 -9.22 16.21
N GLY A 214 -10.94 -8.24 16.15
CA GLY A 214 -10.68 -6.91 15.61
C GLY A 214 -9.44 -6.24 16.20
N PHE A 215 -9.19 -6.38 17.52
CA PHE A 215 -8.01 -5.79 18.15
C PHE A 215 -6.72 -6.34 17.52
N LYS A 216 -6.57 -7.67 17.48
CA LYS A 216 -5.40 -8.33 16.90
C LYS A 216 -5.28 -8.00 15.42
N HIS A 217 -6.38 -8.12 14.67
CA HIS A 217 -6.42 -7.88 13.25
C HIS A 217 -5.92 -6.46 12.92
N ILE A 218 -6.58 -5.45 13.47
CA ILE A 218 -6.33 -4.05 13.14
C ILE A 218 -4.95 -3.58 13.66
N LEU A 219 -4.63 -3.85 14.94
CA LEU A 219 -3.46 -3.25 15.59
C LEU A 219 -2.18 -4.09 15.47
N CYS A 220 -2.29 -5.42 15.44
CA CYS A 220 -1.12 -6.31 15.48
C CYS A 220 -0.77 -6.92 14.11
N GLY A 221 -1.78 -7.11 13.26
CA GLY A 221 -1.67 -7.90 12.03
C GLY A 221 -1.61 -9.41 12.30
N GLU A 222 -2.01 -10.18 11.29
CA GLU A 222 -2.08 -11.65 11.37
C GLU A 222 -1.87 -12.31 10.02
N THR A 223 -1.62 -13.62 10.03
CA THR A 223 -1.75 -14.44 8.82
C THR A 223 -3.18 -14.93 8.71
N ASP A 224 -3.68 -15.02 7.48
CA ASP A 224 -4.86 -15.83 7.18
C ASP A 224 -4.45 -17.14 6.49
N ASP A 225 -5.43 -18.03 6.29
CA ASP A 225 -5.23 -19.31 5.60
C ASP A 225 -5.14 -19.15 4.07
N LYS A 226 -5.46 -17.95 3.56
CA LYS A 226 -5.34 -17.65 2.13
C LYS A 226 -3.87 -17.49 1.80
N GLN A 227 -3.52 -17.72 0.54
CA GLN A 227 -2.16 -17.51 0.07
C GLN A 227 -2.10 -16.42 -1.00
N VAL A 228 -1.04 -15.63 -0.96
CA VAL A 228 -0.64 -14.68 -1.99
C VAL A 228 0.78 -15.06 -2.37
N ASN A 229 1.04 -15.34 -3.65
CA ASN A 229 2.36 -15.74 -4.15
C ASN A 229 3.02 -16.89 -3.35
N ASN A 230 2.23 -17.91 -3.00
CA ASN A 230 2.64 -19.09 -2.23
C ASN A 230 3.14 -18.80 -0.80
N VAL A 231 2.71 -17.67 -0.22
CA VAL A 231 2.92 -17.36 1.20
C VAL A 231 1.58 -16.97 1.84
N PRO A 232 1.40 -17.17 3.17
CA PRO A 232 0.17 -16.75 3.84
C PRO A 232 -0.17 -15.28 3.55
N ASN A 233 -1.45 -14.98 3.36
CA ASN A 233 -1.85 -13.59 3.16
C ASN A 233 -1.80 -12.82 4.48
N LEU A 234 -1.35 -11.57 4.37
CA LEU A 234 -1.28 -10.64 5.49
C LEU A 234 -2.68 -10.05 5.72
N GLY A 235 -3.26 -10.35 6.88
CA GLY A 235 -4.51 -9.78 7.37
C GLY A 235 -4.27 -8.60 8.30
N GLY A 236 -5.15 -7.59 8.21
CA GLY A 236 -5.15 -6.44 9.09
C GLY A 236 -3.90 -5.58 8.95
N LEU A 237 -3.24 -5.25 10.07
CA LEU A 237 -2.04 -4.40 10.14
C LEU A 237 -2.32 -2.96 9.66
N HIS A 238 -3.08 -2.19 10.43
CA HIS A 238 -3.50 -0.82 10.08
C HIS A 238 -2.99 0.26 11.05
N PHE A 239 -2.19 -0.14 12.05
CA PHE A 239 -1.58 0.74 13.02
C PHE A 239 -0.14 1.06 12.65
N TYR A 240 0.18 2.35 12.42
CA TYR A 240 1.52 2.79 12.02
C TYR A 240 2.62 2.31 12.97
N GLY A 241 2.32 2.21 14.28
CA GLY A 241 3.31 1.79 15.26
C GLY A 241 3.76 0.36 15.07
N ARG A 242 2.87 -0.50 14.56
CA ARG A 242 3.20 -1.89 14.25
C ARG A 242 4.08 -2.00 13.00
N TYR A 243 3.85 -1.16 11.98
CA TYR A 243 4.77 -1.03 10.85
C TYR A 243 6.16 -0.61 11.32
N LEU A 244 6.25 0.42 12.18
CA LEU A 244 7.53 0.93 12.68
C LEU A 244 8.27 -0.13 13.51
N GLN A 245 7.56 -0.84 14.39
CA GLN A 245 8.12 -1.94 15.17
C GLN A 245 8.66 -3.06 14.27
N LEU A 246 7.88 -3.51 13.30
CA LEU A 246 8.29 -4.59 12.39
C LEU A 246 9.44 -4.16 11.47
N GLN A 247 9.53 -2.89 11.07
CA GLN A 247 10.66 -2.38 10.28
C GLN A 247 11.97 -2.44 11.08
N ASN A 248 11.93 -2.06 12.36
CA ASN A 248 13.13 -1.83 13.17
C ASN A 248 13.57 -3.05 13.99
N GLN A 249 12.69 -4.02 14.24
CA GLN A 249 13.02 -5.13 15.12
C GLN A 249 13.97 -6.16 14.48
N SER A 250 14.70 -6.88 15.33
CA SER A 250 15.50 -8.03 14.91
C SER A 250 14.63 -9.28 14.76
N GLY A 251 15.06 -10.23 13.92
CA GLY A 251 14.38 -11.50 13.71
C GLY A 251 13.25 -11.43 12.67
N THR A 252 12.05 -10.99 13.07
CA THR A 252 10.90 -10.88 12.16
C THR A 252 10.77 -9.45 11.66
N LYS A 253 11.04 -9.20 10.38
CA LYS A 253 11.00 -7.85 9.80
C LYS A 253 9.82 -7.68 8.87
N ALA A 254 9.37 -6.45 8.68
CA ALA A 254 8.47 -6.13 7.58
C ALA A 254 8.96 -4.90 6.82
N GLY A 255 8.56 -4.83 5.55
CA GLY A 255 8.82 -3.69 4.69
C GLY A 255 7.92 -3.73 3.47
N ARG A 256 8.03 -2.68 2.65
CA ARG A 256 7.31 -2.60 1.38
C ARG A 256 7.96 -3.55 0.38
N PHE A 257 7.15 -4.07 -0.52
CA PHE A 257 7.60 -4.74 -1.72
C PHE A 257 6.82 -4.22 -2.92
N ILE A 258 7.37 -4.40 -4.11
CA ILE A 258 6.74 -3.98 -5.37
C ILE A 258 6.52 -5.23 -6.22
N SER A 259 5.32 -5.36 -6.78
CA SER A 259 4.99 -6.32 -7.83
C SER A 259 3.93 -5.72 -8.75
N SER A 260 3.56 -6.40 -9.83
CA SER A 260 2.47 -5.95 -10.70
C SER A 260 1.11 -5.88 -10.01
N ALA A 261 0.95 -6.54 -8.85
CA ALA A 261 -0.29 -6.53 -8.08
C ALA A 261 -0.32 -5.46 -6.98
N THR A 262 0.82 -4.86 -6.64
CA THR A 262 0.88 -3.91 -5.51
C THR A 262 0.24 -2.58 -5.87
N LYS A 263 -0.61 -2.05 -4.99
CA LYS A 263 -1.18 -0.71 -5.11
C LYS A 263 -0.37 0.26 -4.24
N GLN A 264 -0.08 1.45 -4.76
CA GLN A 264 0.65 2.51 -4.08
C GLN A 264 -0.19 3.78 -4.05
N GLU A 265 -0.64 4.21 -2.88
CA GLU A 265 -1.52 5.36 -2.74
C GLU A 265 -1.02 6.25 -1.60
N VAL A 266 -1.06 7.55 -1.83
CA VAL A 266 -0.65 8.54 -0.84
C VAL A 266 -1.66 9.67 -0.80
N VAL A 267 -2.21 9.90 0.40
CA VAL A 267 -2.84 11.15 0.79
C VAL A 267 -1.89 11.81 1.77
N ASP A 268 -1.24 12.90 1.36
CA ASP A 268 -0.13 13.52 2.10
C ASP A 268 -0.49 13.75 3.57
N GLY A 269 0.34 13.22 4.48
CA GLY A 269 0.14 13.35 5.93
C GLY A 269 -1.02 12.52 6.50
N SER A 270 -1.83 11.86 5.67
CA SER A 270 -3.03 11.14 6.10
C SER A 270 -2.94 9.64 5.85
N ILE A 271 -2.78 9.18 4.61
CA ILE A 271 -2.95 7.76 4.22
C ILE A 271 -1.77 7.31 3.38
N TYR A 272 -1.24 6.12 3.70
CA TYR A 272 -0.17 5.47 2.96
C TYR A 272 -0.55 4.01 2.70
N THR A 273 -0.72 3.65 1.42
CA THR A 273 -1.02 2.29 0.95
C THR A 273 0.13 1.76 0.10
N PHE A 274 0.54 0.51 0.33
CA PHE A 274 1.60 -0.17 -0.41
C PHE A 274 1.51 -1.69 -0.26
N GLY A 275 2.23 -2.42 -1.12
CA GLY A 275 2.49 -3.85 -0.92
C GLY A 275 3.34 -4.07 0.32
N THR A 276 2.88 -4.92 1.24
CA THR A 276 3.58 -5.21 2.50
C THR A 276 3.97 -6.66 2.61
N ARG A 277 5.22 -6.90 3.02
CA ARG A 277 5.76 -8.24 3.26
C ARG A 277 6.39 -8.33 4.63
N VAL A 278 6.14 -9.45 5.30
CA VAL A 278 6.76 -9.84 6.56
C VAL A 278 7.69 -11.03 6.31
N VAL A 279 8.90 -10.98 6.86
CA VAL A 279 9.94 -12.00 6.74
C VAL A 279 10.48 -12.38 8.11
N ARG A 280 10.97 -13.61 8.24
CA ARG A 280 11.76 -14.06 9.39
C ARG A 280 13.09 -14.57 8.86
N GLY A 281 14.17 -13.83 9.10
CA GLY A 281 15.40 -14.00 8.33
C GLY A 281 15.10 -13.82 6.84
N ASN A 282 15.34 -14.86 6.04
CA ASN A 282 15.09 -14.86 4.59
C ASN A 282 13.79 -15.55 4.17
N VAL A 283 13.00 -16.01 5.14
CA VAL A 283 11.75 -16.71 4.87
C VAL A 283 10.61 -15.70 4.88
N LYS A 284 9.86 -15.64 3.77
CA LYS A 284 8.59 -14.89 3.73
C LYS A 284 7.57 -15.59 4.62
N ILE A 285 6.96 -14.88 5.54
CA ILE A 285 5.96 -15.44 6.46
C ILE A 285 4.55 -14.91 6.21
N ALA A 286 4.42 -13.71 5.64
CA ALA A 286 3.14 -13.15 5.21
C ALA A 286 3.35 -12.06 4.15
N GLU A 287 2.43 -11.89 3.22
CA GLU A 287 2.39 -10.69 2.37
C GLU A 287 0.98 -10.34 1.91
N ALA A 288 0.77 -9.07 1.57
CA ALA A 288 -0.42 -8.63 0.88
C ALA A 288 -0.06 -7.50 -0.09
N PRO A 289 -0.64 -7.49 -1.31
CA PRO A 289 -0.33 -6.47 -2.32
C PRO A 289 -0.86 -5.08 -1.94
N ILE A 290 -1.85 -5.02 -1.05
CA ILE A 290 -2.51 -3.80 -0.64
C ILE A 290 -2.66 -3.83 0.88
N LYS A 291 -1.91 -2.96 1.53
CA LYS A 291 -1.96 -2.68 2.96
C LYS A 291 -1.68 -1.22 3.19
N GLY A 292 -2.28 -0.65 4.21
CA GLY A 292 -2.08 0.75 4.52
C GLY A 292 -2.43 1.07 5.96
N TYR A 293 -1.92 2.22 6.37
CA TYR A 293 -2.17 2.83 7.65
C TYR A 293 -2.45 4.32 7.44
N SER A 294 -2.96 4.97 8.49
CA SER A 294 -3.08 6.42 8.50
C SER A 294 -1.98 6.98 9.39
N TYR A 295 -1.31 8.01 8.90
CA TYR A 295 -0.17 8.60 9.60
C TYR A 295 -0.59 9.42 10.84
N VAL A 296 -1.86 9.80 10.94
CA VAL A 296 -2.44 10.47 12.11
C VAL A 296 -3.18 9.54 13.07
N LEU A 297 -3.33 8.25 12.74
CA LEU A 297 -4.06 7.30 13.59
C LEU A 297 -3.15 6.46 14.48
N SER A 298 -2.92 6.96 15.70
CA SER A 298 -2.29 6.19 16.78
C SER A 298 -3.16 5.01 17.22
N ALA A 299 -2.65 4.12 18.08
CA ALA A 299 -3.46 3.04 18.61
C ALA A 299 -4.66 3.56 19.42
N GLN A 300 -4.49 4.69 20.11
CA GLN A 300 -5.59 5.36 20.82
C GLN A 300 -6.66 5.81 19.83
N GLU A 301 -6.27 6.51 18.76
CA GLU A 301 -7.23 7.05 17.79
C GLU A 301 -7.96 5.93 17.04
N ILE A 302 -7.26 4.85 16.66
CA ILE A 302 -7.89 3.66 16.07
C ILE A 302 -8.95 3.08 17.01
N LEU A 303 -8.62 2.89 18.30
CA LEU A 303 -9.58 2.36 19.26
C LEU A 303 -10.80 3.28 19.41
N ILE A 304 -10.59 4.60 19.48
CA ILE A 304 -11.65 5.59 19.60
C ILE A 304 -12.57 5.58 18.36
N HIS A 305 -11.99 5.69 17.16
CA HIS A 305 -12.75 5.78 15.93
C HIS A 305 -13.50 4.49 15.61
N ALA A 306 -12.88 3.32 15.76
CA ALA A 306 -13.56 2.05 15.51
C ALA A 306 -14.64 1.75 16.57
N THR A 307 -14.44 2.16 17.84
CA THR A 307 -15.48 2.06 18.88
C THR A 307 -16.67 2.99 18.56
N LYS A 308 -16.39 4.22 18.14
CA LYS A 308 -17.41 5.17 17.67
C LYS A 308 -18.18 4.62 16.47
N ALA A 309 -17.49 4.11 15.45
CA ALA A 309 -18.13 3.47 14.30
C ALA A 309 -19.00 2.28 14.72
N SER A 310 -18.53 1.45 15.65
CA SER A 310 -19.32 0.35 16.22
C SER A 310 -20.59 0.84 16.91
N LYS A 311 -20.56 2.00 17.59
CA LYS A 311 -21.76 2.58 18.20
C LYS A 311 -22.75 3.14 17.17
N LEU A 312 -22.24 3.84 16.15
CA LEU A 312 -23.06 4.49 15.13
C LEU A 312 -23.70 3.49 14.16
N PHE A 313 -22.95 2.45 13.80
CA PHE A 313 -23.33 1.53 12.74
C PHE A 313 -24.16 0.36 13.26
N ASN A 314 -25.45 0.34 12.94
CA ASN A 314 -26.38 -0.71 13.34
C ASN A 314 -27.02 -1.37 12.09
N PRO A 315 -26.29 -2.25 11.38
CA PRO A 315 -26.83 -2.94 10.23
C PRO A 315 -28.00 -3.86 10.63
N PRO A 316 -28.93 -4.18 9.72
CA PRO A 316 -30.03 -5.11 10.00
C PRO A 316 -29.51 -6.45 10.49
N ALA A 317 -30.22 -7.09 11.43
CA ALA A 317 -29.82 -8.37 12.02
C ALA A 317 -29.65 -9.52 11.00
N SER A 318 -30.26 -9.39 9.81
CA SER A 318 -30.09 -10.32 8.70
C SER A 318 -28.71 -10.26 8.04
N GLN A 319 -27.96 -9.17 8.23
CA GLN A 319 -26.60 -9.00 7.72
C GLN A 319 -25.61 -9.45 8.78
N SER A 320 -25.06 -10.66 8.61
CA SER A 320 -24.03 -11.19 9.50
C SER A 320 -22.72 -10.43 9.41
N SER A 321 -22.46 -9.74 8.30
CA SER A 321 -21.30 -8.87 8.08
C SER A 321 -21.71 -7.67 7.21
N ALA A 322 -21.32 -6.47 7.62
CA ALA A 322 -21.61 -5.24 6.89
C ALA A 322 -20.48 -4.20 7.09
N SER A 323 -20.35 -3.28 6.14
CA SER A 323 -19.36 -2.21 6.19
C SER A 323 -20.00 -0.82 6.10
N CYS A 324 -19.24 0.17 6.57
CA CYS A 324 -19.57 1.58 6.42
C CYS A 324 -18.31 2.44 6.39
N LEU A 325 -18.46 3.69 5.97
CA LEU A 325 -17.42 4.70 5.94
C LEU A 325 -17.57 5.64 7.15
N LEU A 326 -16.52 5.73 7.95
CA LEU A 326 -16.39 6.72 9.01
C LEU A 326 -15.47 7.84 8.53
N THR A 327 -15.97 9.08 8.56
CA THR A 327 -15.10 10.24 8.36
C THR A 327 -14.22 10.45 9.58
N VAL A 328 -12.90 10.43 9.35
CA VAL A 328 -11.87 10.77 10.33
C VAL A 328 -11.42 12.19 10.06
N ALA A 329 -11.47 13.02 11.08
CA ALA A 329 -10.94 14.38 11.06
C ALA A 329 -9.87 14.50 12.12
N ASP A 330 -8.70 15.00 11.73
CA ASP A 330 -7.58 15.25 12.62
C ASP A 330 -7.05 16.66 12.35
N PRO A 331 -6.69 17.46 13.37
CA PRO A 331 -6.18 18.82 13.16
C PRO A 331 -4.89 18.89 12.32
N ALA A 332 -4.09 17.82 12.29
CA ALA A 332 -2.82 17.77 11.57
C ALA A 332 -2.95 17.27 10.13
N ALA A 333 -4.15 16.90 9.67
CA ALA A 333 -4.35 16.26 8.37
C ALA A 333 -5.70 16.63 7.72
N ALA A 334 -5.76 16.52 6.39
CA ALA A 334 -7.04 16.64 5.71
C ALA A 334 -7.98 15.48 6.12
N PRO A 335 -9.28 15.72 6.33
CA PRO A 335 -10.23 14.66 6.63
C PRO A 335 -10.23 13.58 5.57
N PHE A 336 -10.38 12.33 6.00
CA PHE A 336 -10.42 11.16 5.12
C PHE A 336 -11.46 10.15 5.59
N GLN A 337 -11.77 9.15 4.78
CA GLN A 337 -12.66 8.06 5.19
C GLN A 337 -11.85 6.85 5.65
N ALA A 338 -12.35 6.21 6.70
CA ALA A 338 -11.94 4.89 7.10
C ALA A 338 -13.08 3.90 6.88
N VAL A 339 -12.77 2.75 6.31
CA VAL A 339 -13.68 1.63 6.18
C VAL A 339 -13.77 0.92 7.51
N PHE A 340 -14.98 0.81 8.06
CA PHE A 340 -15.30 0.02 9.23
C PHE A 340 -16.11 -1.20 8.81
N VAL A 341 -15.78 -2.37 9.36
CA VAL A 341 -16.54 -3.61 9.12
C VAL A 341 -16.95 -4.21 10.46
N LYS A 342 -18.24 -4.49 10.58
CA LYS A 342 -18.84 -5.19 11.71
C LYS A 342 -19.32 -6.56 11.26
N LYS A 343 -19.00 -7.58 12.04
CA LYS A 343 -19.49 -8.95 11.86
C LYS A 343 -20.07 -9.46 13.18
N GLU A 344 -21.29 -10.00 13.14
CA GLU A 344 -21.96 -10.59 14.30
C GLU A 344 -21.95 -9.67 15.55
N GLY A 345 -22.15 -8.37 15.33
CA GLY A 345 -22.18 -7.36 16.40
C GLY A 345 -20.80 -6.88 16.89
N ALA A 346 -19.70 -7.44 16.39
CA ALA A 346 -18.34 -7.11 16.81
C ALA A 346 -17.49 -6.55 15.66
N ILE A 347 -16.41 -5.85 16.03
CA ILE A 347 -15.48 -5.19 15.13
C ILE A 347 -14.65 -6.27 14.42
N LEU A 348 -14.73 -6.31 13.09
CA LEU A 348 -13.91 -7.18 12.26
C LEU A 348 -12.64 -6.43 11.80
N THR A 349 -12.81 -5.25 11.21
CA THR A 349 -11.68 -4.42 10.77
C THR A 349 -12.05 -2.92 10.75
N PHE A 350 -11.03 -2.09 10.77
CA PHE A 350 -11.10 -0.64 10.62
C PHE A 350 -9.79 -0.18 9.98
N TYR A 351 -9.87 0.48 8.82
CA TYR A 351 -8.69 0.93 8.09
C TYR A 351 -8.95 2.16 7.24
N PRO A 352 -7.96 3.05 7.06
CA PRO A 352 -8.07 4.18 6.15
C PRO A 352 -8.05 3.72 4.70
N ASP A 353 -8.80 4.40 3.84
CA ASP A 353 -8.83 4.13 2.40
C ASP A 353 -8.72 5.44 1.63
N ALA A 354 -7.83 5.48 0.63
CA ALA A 354 -7.63 6.65 -0.22
C ALA A 354 -8.72 6.78 -1.29
N THR A 355 -9.35 5.67 -1.68
CA THR A 355 -10.42 5.60 -2.67
C THR A 355 -11.59 4.78 -2.12
N PRO A 356 -12.21 5.22 -1.01
CA PRO A 356 -13.26 4.46 -0.32
C PRO A 356 -14.53 4.38 -1.17
N GLU A 357 -15.20 3.23 -1.11
CA GLU A 357 -16.55 3.04 -1.64
C GLU A 357 -17.48 2.52 -0.54
N GLY A 358 -18.71 3.02 -0.51
CA GLY A 358 -19.73 2.57 0.44
C GLY A 358 -20.54 3.71 1.07
N SER A 359 -21.36 3.36 2.04
CA SER A 359 -22.26 4.28 2.75
C SER A 359 -21.67 4.69 4.10
N ALA A 360 -22.06 5.87 4.60
CA ALA A 360 -21.62 6.35 5.91
C ALA A 360 -22.08 5.44 7.07
N CYS A 361 -21.33 5.43 8.18
CA CYS A 361 -21.65 4.62 9.37
C CYS A 361 -22.88 5.08 10.16
N GLY A 362 -23.38 6.27 9.89
CA GLY A 362 -24.59 6.84 10.47
C GLY A 362 -25.15 7.93 9.55
N PRO A 363 -26.34 8.46 9.88
CA PRO A 363 -26.91 9.60 9.17
C PRO A 363 -26.03 10.84 9.19
#